data_AF-A0A4Q2YW73-F1
#
_entry.id   AF-A0A4Q2YW73-F1
#
_cell.length_a   1.000
_cell.length_b   1.000
_cell.length_c   1.000
_cell.angle_alpha   90.00
_cell.angle_beta   90.00
_cell.angle_gamma   90.00
#
_symmetry.space_group_name_H-M   'P 1'
#
loop_
_entity.id
_entity.type
_entity.pdbx_description
1 polymer ?
#
loop_
_entity_poly.entity_id
_entity_poly.type
_entity_poly.pdbx_seq_one_letter_code
_entity_poly.pdbx_strand_id
1 'polypeptide(L)'
;SVEDTTLDPIIAARKPKPFASWSRSEDYYNEGSLMWLEADMLIRQTTNNAKSLDDFAHAFFGGREGDWGQDTYDFDDVVAALNTVHPYDWARFLRERMQASGQPAPTGGIERAGYRLVWRDAPNIYDRDRMAQAKNADLTYSLGMTVDKDGVATGILWDGPAFKADIINGTKIVAVDGLSYSRERIEAAIRAATDGKTPVRLLVERGGRYRNIEIDYRGGLRWPHLEKTGSGPDWFDQLLAPRRAL
;
A
#
# COMPACT_ATOMS: atom_id res chain seq x y z
N SER A 1 13.07 2.16 -8.90
CA SER A 1 12.65 0.75 -8.80
C SER A 1 12.23 0.48 -7.35
N VAL A 2 11.84 -0.74 -6.99
CA VAL A 2 11.66 -1.10 -5.57
C VAL A 2 13.03 -1.14 -4.88
N GLU A 3 14.05 -1.66 -5.57
CA GLU A 3 15.44 -1.69 -5.09
C GLU A 3 15.95 -0.31 -4.66
N ASP A 4 15.63 0.76 -5.40
CA ASP A 4 16.06 2.13 -5.04
C ASP A 4 15.54 2.58 -3.67
N THR A 5 14.41 2.04 -3.21
CA THR A 5 13.84 2.40 -1.89
C THR A 5 14.73 1.90 -0.73
N THR A 6 15.66 0.98 -0.98
CA THR A 6 16.65 0.55 0.03
C THR A 6 17.67 1.65 0.37
N LEU A 7 17.82 2.66 -0.48
CA LEU A 7 18.66 3.83 -0.23
C LEU A 7 17.96 4.86 0.66
N ASP A 8 16.64 4.73 0.84
CA ASP A 8 15.82 5.69 1.57
C ASP A 8 16.31 5.95 3.01
N PRO A 9 16.67 4.92 3.82
CA PRO A 9 17.20 5.12 5.17
C PRO A 9 18.52 5.91 5.20
N ILE A 10 19.38 5.71 4.19
CA ILE A 10 20.66 6.42 4.05
C ILE A 10 20.42 7.88 3.68
N ILE A 11 19.56 8.13 2.69
CA ILE A 11 19.23 9.48 2.21
C ILE A 11 18.50 10.28 3.31
N ALA A 12 17.58 9.65 4.03
CA ALA A 12 16.77 10.29 5.05
C ALA A 12 17.53 10.51 6.36
N ALA A 13 18.46 9.61 6.71
CA ALA A 13 19.00 9.46 8.05
C ALA A 13 17.90 9.49 9.14
N ARG A 14 16.79 8.78 8.88
CA ARG A 14 15.58 8.72 9.73
C ARG A 14 14.88 10.07 9.98
N LYS A 15 15.21 11.13 9.24
CA LYS A 15 14.52 12.43 9.37
C LYS A 15 13.13 12.40 8.72
N PRO A 16 12.15 13.16 9.25
CA PRO A 16 10.85 13.32 8.61
C PRO A 16 10.99 13.85 7.18
N LYS A 17 10.25 13.25 6.26
CA LYS A 17 10.19 13.69 4.86
C LYS A 17 8.92 14.49 4.61
N PRO A 18 8.99 15.61 3.86
CA PRO A 18 7.80 16.39 3.52
C PRO A 18 6.74 15.57 2.77
N PHE A 19 7.17 14.66 1.88
CA PHE A 19 6.27 13.84 1.05
C PHE A 19 6.78 12.40 0.96
N ALA A 20 6.44 11.57 1.95
CA ALA A 20 6.87 10.18 2.02
C ALA A 20 6.44 9.36 0.78
N SER A 21 5.27 9.65 0.22
CA SER A 21 4.75 8.95 -0.97
C SER A 21 5.55 9.23 -2.25
N TRP A 22 6.31 10.32 -2.31
CA TRP A 22 7.18 10.61 -3.47
C TRP A 22 8.45 9.76 -3.42
N SER A 23 9.08 9.71 -2.24
CA SER A 23 10.29 8.90 -2.04
C SER A 23 10.01 7.42 -1.82
N ARG A 24 8.73 7.02 -1.66
CA ARG A 24 8.30 5.64 -1.40
C ARG A 24 8.87 5.01 -0.12
N SER A 25 9.62 5.77 0.67
CA SER A 25 10.09 5.39 2.00
C SER A 25 10.71 3.98 2.01
N GLU A 26 10.17 3.08 2.82
CA GLU A 26 10.63 1.70 2.94
C GLU A 26 9.67 0.73 2.22
N ASP A 27 9.12 1.15 1.07
CA ASP A 27 8.19 0.32 0.27
C ASP A 27 8.79 -1.03 -0.14
N TYR A 28 10.11 -1.21 -0.09
CA TYR A 28 10.75 -2.53 -0.20
C TYR A 28 10.19 -3.58 0.77
N TYR A 29 9.66 -3.19 1.94
CA TYR A 29 8.93 -4.12 2.81
C TYR A 29 7.57 -4.53 2.23
N ASN A 30 6.75 -3.56 1.84
CA ASN A 30 5.37 -3.80 1.39
C ASN A 30 5.33 -4.41 -0.02
N GLU A 31 6.01 -3.79 -0.98
CA GLU A 31 6.09 -4.28 -2.36
C GLU A 31 6.90 -5.57 -2.46
N GLY A 32 7.95 -5.73 -1.64
CA GLY A 32 8.66 -6.99 -1.50
C GLY A 32 7.74 -8.12 -1.01
N SER A 33 6.92 -7.86 0.01
CA SER A 33 5.94 -8.85 0.50
C SER A 33 4.90 -9.23 -0.57
N LEU A 34 4.42 -8.26 -1.36
CA LEU A 34 3.48 -8.50 -2.45
C LEU A 34 4.10 -9.27 -3.62
N MET A 35 5.37 -9.02 -3.93
CA MET A 35 6.15 -9.81 -4.89
C MET A 35 6.29 -11.27 -4.43
N TRP A 36 6.65 -11.48 -3.15
CA TRP A 36 6.78 -12.82 -2.58
C TRP A 36 5.44 -13.55 -2.50
N LEU A 37 4.34 -12.85 -2.25
CA LEU A 37 2.99 -13.39 -2.37
C LEU A 37 2.72 -13.90 -3.79
N GLU A 38 3.11 -13.17 -4.83
CA GLU A 38 2.96 -13.64 -6.21
C GLU A 38 3.79 -14.89 -6.49
N ALA A 39 5.02 -14.95 -6.01
CA ALA A 39 5.88 -16.12 -6.14
C ALA A 39 5.26 -17.36 -5.46
N ASP A 40 4.76 -17.19 -4.22
CA ASP A 40 4.11 -18.27 -3.47
C ASP A 40 2.85 -18.78 -4.19
N MET A 41 1.99 -17.87 -4.67
CA MET A 41 0.79 -18.25 -5.43
C MET A 41 1.14 -18.98 -6.72
N LEU A 42 2.20 -18.58 -7.41
CA LEU A 42 2.67 -19.27 -8.61
C LEU A 42 3.11 -20.71 -8.28
N ILE A 43 3.92 -20.90 -7.24
CA ILE A 43 4.39 -22.23 -6.82
C ILE A 43 3.20 -23.09 -6.43
N ARG A 44 2.29 -22.59 -5.59
CA ARG A 44 1.11 -23.35 -5.14
C ARG A 44 0.22 -23.75 -6.31
N GLN A 45 -0.10 -22.83 -7.21
CA GLN A 45 -0.99 -23.13 -8.34
C GLN A 45 -0.37 -24.17 -9.29
N THR A 46 0.91 -24.03 -9.62
CA THR A 46 1.58 -24.91 -10.58
C THR A 46 1.90 -26.30 -10.02
N THR A 47 2.05 -26.40 -8.70
CA THR A 47 2.32 -27.67 -8.01
C THR A 47 1.06 -28.30 -7.40
N ASN A 48 -0.14 -27.79 -7.72
CA ASN A 48 -1.41 -28.22 -7.12
C ASN A 48 -1.36 -28.21 -5.58
N ASN A 49 -0.79 -27.15 -5.02
CA ASN A 49 -0.57 -26.89 -3.60
C ASN A 49 0.37 -27.91 -2.91
N ALA A 50 1.17 -28.66 -3.67
CA ALA A 50 2.15 -29.59 -3.10
C ALA A 50 3.41 -28.86 -2.58
N LYS A 51 3.73 -27.68 -3.12
CA LYS A 51 4.84 -26.84 -2.68
C LYS A 51 4.39 -25.38 -2.52
N SER A 52 5.22 -24.61 -1.83
CA SER A 52 5.00 -23.21 -1.47
C SER A 52 6.33 -22.48 -1.27
N LEU A 53 6.27 -21.19 -0.97
CA LEU A 53 7.44 -20.41 -0.57
C LEU A 53 8.04 -20.88 0.77
N ASP A 54 7.27 -21.60 1.58
CA ASP A 54 7.82 -22.23 2.79
C ASP A 54 8.80 -23.35 2.47
N ASP A 55 8.60 -24.09 1.37
CA ASP A 55 9.55 -25.11 0.92
C ASP A 55 10.87 -24.47 0.47
N PHE A 56 10.76 -23.30 -0.17
CA PHE A 56 11.93 -22.46 -0.47
C PHE A 56 12.59 -21.99 0.82
N ALA A 57 11.83 -21.42 1.76
CA ALA A 57 12.39 -20.90 3.01
C ALA A 57 13.06 -22.01 3.84
N HIS A 58 12.48 -23.20 3.90
CA HIS A 58 13.06 -24.34 4.58
C HIS A 58 14.36 -24.80 3.92
N ALA A 59 14.39 -24.94 2.60
CA ALA A 59 15.58 -25.38 1.87
C ALA A 59 16.70 -24.33 1.89
N PHE A 60 16.35 -23.04 1.82
CA PHE A 60 17.31 -21.95 1.67
C PHE A 60 17.82 -21.41 3.01
N PHE A 61 16.95 -21.27 4.01
CA PHE A 61 17.30 -20.72 5.33
C PHE A 61 17.44 -21.77 6.43
N GLY A 62 17.13 -23.05 6.15
CA GLY A 62 17.14 -24.13 7.16
C GLY A 62 18.52 -24.47 7.70
N GLY A 63 19.60 -24.01 7.05
CA GLY A 63 20.97 -24.29 7.45
C GLY A 63 21.33 -25.78 7.40
N ARG A 64 22.49 -26.14 7.96
CA ARG A 64 22.92 -27.52 8.15
C ARG A 64 23.02 -27.80 9.65
N GLU A 65 22.46 -28.92 10.09
CA GLU A 65 22.54 -29.31 11.50
C GLU A 65 23.99 -29.44 11.95
N GLY A 66 24.34 -28.78 13.06
CA GLY A 66 25.70 -28.75 13.60
C GLY A 66 26.65 -27.74 12.95
N ASP A 67 26.21 -27.01 11.92
CA ASP A 67 26.95 -25.92 11.31
C ASP A 67 26.53 -24.57 11.92
N TRP A 68 27.47 -23.92 12.62
CA TRP A 68 27.29 -22.61 13.25
C TRP A 68 27.97 -21.49 12.46
N GLY A 69 28.43 -21.79 11.24
CA GLY A 69 29.05 -20.85 10.34
C GLY A 69 28.07 -19.84 9.76
N GLN A 70 28.61 -18.89 9.00
CA GLN A 70 27.83 -17.94 8.23
C GLN A 70 27.79 -18.39 6.77
N ASP A 71 26.61 -18.77 6.29
CA ASP A 71 26.37 -18.99 4.86
C ASP A 71 25.89 -17.65 4.24
N THR A 72 26.69 -17.10 3.33
CA THR A 72 26.29 -15.96 2.51
C THR A 72 25.66 -16.44 1.21
N TYR A 73 24.79 -15.63 0.62
CA TYR A 73 24.18 -15.91 -0.67
C TYR A 73 24.13 -14.65 -1.53
N ASP A 74 24.06 -14.84 -2.84
CA ASP A 74 23.79 -13.79 -3.81
C ASP A 74 22.44 -13.99 -4.52
N PHE A 75 22.19 -13.18 -5.57
CA PHE A 75 20.94 -13.25 -6.34
C PHE A 75 20.79 -14.59 -7.08
N ASP A 76 21.88 -15.11 -7.63
CA ASP A 76 21.84 -16.34 -8.43
C ASP A 76 21.61 -17.56 -7.52
N ASP A 77 22.11 -17.53 -6.28
CA ASP A 77 21.79 -18.55 -5.26
C ASP A 77 20.29 -18.59 -4.94
N VAL A 78 19.64 -17.42 -4.78
CA VAL A 78 18.18 -17.33 -4.55
C VAL A 78 17.42 -17.90 -5.75
N VAL A 79 17.83 -17.55 -6.97
CA VAL A 79 17.22 -18.07 -8.22
C VAL A 79 17.39 -19.59 -8.33
N ALA A 80 18.57 -20.10 -8.02
CA ALA A 80 18.87 -21.53 -8.05
C ALA A 80 17.99 -22.28 -7.04
N ALA A 81 17.89 -21.79 -5.81
CA ALA A 81 17.06 -22.38 -4.77
C ALA A 81 15.57 -22.38 -5.15
N LEU A 82 15.02 -21.28 -5.67
CA LEU A 82 13.65 -21.24 -6.17
C LEU A 82 13.40 -22.26 -7.30
N ASN A 83 14.36 -22.46 -8.20
CA ASN A 83 14.26 -23.47 -9.26
C ASN A 83 14.23 -24.91 -8.74
N THR A 84 14.87 -25.20 -7.60
CA THR A 84 14.75 -26.53 -6.95
C THR A 84 13.35 -26.80 -6.43
N VAL A 85 12.64 -25.75 -6.00
CA VAL A 85 11.24 -25.84 -5.56
C VAL A 85 10.31 -25.99 -6.76
N HIS A 86 10.39 -25.06 -7.72
CA HIS A 86 9.57 -25.07 -8.92
C HIS A 86 10.35 -24.43 -10.09
N PRO A 87 10.60 -25.17 -11.20
CA PRO A 87 11.26 -24.61 -12.37
C PRO A 87 10.43 -23.48 -13.00
N TYR A 88 10.99 -22.26 -13.01
CA TYR A 88 10.38 -21.06 -13.58
C TYR A 88 11.49 -20.03 -13.87
N ASP A 89 11.21 -19.03 -14.71
CA ASP A 89 12.16 -17.94 -14.97
C ASP A 89 12.18 -16.93 -13.81
N TRP A 90 12.67 -17.39 -12.65
CA TRP A 90 12.75 -16.62 -11.41
C TRP A 90 13.67 -15.41 -11.54
N ALA A 91 14.75 -15.55 -12.31
CA ALA A 91 15.67 -14.46 -12.61
C ALA A 91 14.93 -13.28 -13.26
N ARG A 92 14.17 -13.55 -14.32
CA ARG A 92 13.35 -12.52 -14.96
C ARG A 92 12.26 -12.00 -14.03
N PHE A 93 11.54 -12.88 -13.35
CA PHE A 93 10.46 -12.53 -12.43
C PHE A 93 10.91 -11.52 -11.36
N LEU A 94 12.01 -11.82 -10.67
CA LEU A 94 12.54 -10.98 -9.59
C LEU A 94 13.08 -9.65 -10.13
N ARG A 95 13.80 -9.65 -11.26
CA ARG A 95 14.31 -8.41 -11.86
C ARG A 95 13.20 -7.48 -12.32
N GLU A 96 12.18 -8.02 -12.98
CA GLU A 96 11.03 -7.21 -13.43
C GLU A 96 10.28 -6.57 -12.27
N ARG A 97 10.12 -7.27 -11.14
CA ARG A 97 9.35 -6.76 -9.98
C ARG A 97 10.17 -5.85 -9.07
N MET A 98 11.47 -6.13 -8.91
CA MET A 98 12.32 -5.41 -7.97
C MET A 98 13.11 -4.27 -8.62
N GLN A 99 13.66 -4.50 -9.82
CA GLN A 99 14.65 -3.61 -10.44
C GLN A 99 14.05 -2.73 -11.54
N ALA A 100 12.97 -3.15 -12.20
CA ALA A 100 12.32 -2.29 -13.19
C ALA A 100 11.59 -1.12 -12.50
N SER A 101 11.82 0.10 -13.00
CA SER A 101 11.10 1.30 -12.55
C SER A 101 9.73 1.43 -13.22
N GLY A 102 8.82 2.17 -12.59
CA GLY A 102 7.54 2.55 -13.20
C GLY A 102 6.55 1.40 -13.38
N GLN A 103 6.77 0.27 -12.70
CA GLN A 103 5.81 -0.83 -12.67
C GLN A 103 4.52 -0.41 -11.95
N PRO A 104 3.36 -0.97 -12.33
CA PRO A 104 2.14 -0.80 -11.56
C PRO A 104 2.28 -1.43 -10.17
N ALA A 105 1.32 -1.14 -9.28
CA ALA A 105 1.27 -1.79 -7.96
C ALA A 105 1.29 -3.34 -8.12
N PRO A 106 2.07 -4.08 -7.30
CA PRO A 106 2.24 -5.51 -7.44
C PRO A 106 1.00 -6.29 -6.96
N THR A 107 -0.06 -6.32 -7.78
CA THR A 107 -1.32 -7.02 -7.49
C THR A 107 -1.36 -8.46 -7.97
N GLY A 108 -0.34 -8.92 -8.73
CA GLY A 108 -0.33 -10.25 -9.35
C GLY A 108 -0.56 -11.40 -8.36
N GLY A 109 0.01 -11.33 -7.15
CA GLY A 109 -0.24 -12.32 -6.11
C GLY A 109 -1.67 -12.33 -5.59
N ILE A 110 -2.27 -11.15 -5.42
CA ILE A 110 -3.68 -11.00 -5.01
C ILE A 110 -4.61 -11.58 -6.08
N GLU A 111 -4.32 -11.30 -7.36
CA GLU A 111 -5.08 -11.79 -8.50
C GLU A 111 -5.01 -13.32 -8.62
N ARG A 112 -3.80 -13.88 -8.47
CA ARG A 112 -3.62 -15.35 -8.43
C ARG A 112 -4.33 -15.97 -7.22
N ALA A 113 -4.37 -15.30 -6.08
CA ALA A 113 -5.12 -15.77 -4.92
C ALA A 113 -6.65 -15.76 -5.13
N GLY A 114 -7.16 -15.28 -6.28
CA GLY A 114 -8.59 -15.25 -6.59
C GLY A 114 -9.28 -13.99 -6.09
N TYR A 115 -8.54 -12.89 -5.93
CA TYR A 115 -9.05 -11.60 -5.47
C TYR A 115 -8.71 -10.49 -6.46
N ARG A 116 -9.41 -9.36 -6.39
CA ARG A 116 -9.05 -8.13 -7.11
C ARG A 116 -9.12 -6.93 -6.18
N LEU A 117 -8.24 -5.96 -6.41
CA LEU A 117 -8.35 -4.65 -5.79
C LEU A 117 -9.52 -3.88 -6.41
N VAL A 118 -10.48 -3.49 -5.59
CA VAL A 118 -11.59 -2.60 -5.98
C VAL A 118 -11.60 -1.36 -5.09
N TRP A 119 -12.31 -0.33 -5.55
CA TRP A 119 -12.50 0.90 -4.80
C TRP A 119 -13.95 1.03 -4.37
N ARG A 120 -14.19 1.35 -3.11
CA ARG A 120 -15.55 1.56 -2.56
C ARG A 120 -15.64 2.92 -1.85
N ASP A 121 -16.86 3.41 -1.71
CA ASP A 121 -17.21 4.68 -1.05
C ASP A 121 -17.39 4.57 0.47
N ALA A 122 -17.08 3.39 1.02
CA ALA A 122 -17.01 3.12 2.44
C ALA A 122 -15.70 2.38 2.76
N PRO A 123 -15.08 2.64 3.92
CA PRO A 123 -13.89 1.90 4.34
C PRO A 123 -14.22 0.43 4.63
N ASN A 124 -13.23 -0.46 4.47
CA ASN A 124 -13.32 -1.82 5.01
C ASN A 124 -13.24 -1.76 6.56
N ILE A 125 -13.48 -2.91 7.22
CA ILE A 125 -13.50 -2.98 8.70
C ILE A 125 -12.17 -2.53 9.29
N TYR A 126 -11.04 -2.94 8.70
CA TYR A 126 -9.71 -2.58 9.17
C TYR A 126 -9.46 -1.07 9.05
N ASP A 127 -9.73 -0.47 7.89
CA ASP A 127 -9.54 0.97 7.68
C ASP A 127 -10.47 1.81 8.57
N ARG A 128 -11.72 1.36 8.75
CA ARG A 128 -12.68 1.99 9.65
C ARG A 128 -12.13 2.06 11.08
N ASP A 129 -11.67 0.92 11.59
CA ASP A 129 -11.20 0.79 12.97
C ASP A 129 -9.87 1.52 13.17
N ARG A 130 -8.96 1.45 12.19
CA ARG A 130 -7.71 2.22 12.16
C ARG A 130 -7.98 3.73 12.21
N MET A 131 -8.90 4.24 11.39
CA MET A 131 -9.27 5.66 11.41
C MET A 131 -9.92 6.07 12.74
N ALA A 132 -10.79 5.22 13.29
CA ALA A 132 -11.41 5.48 14.60
C ALA A 132 -10.37 5.56 15.72
N GLN A 133 -9.40 4.63 15.74
CA GLN A 133 -8.31 4.62 16.71
C GLN A 133 -7.38 5.84 16.55
N ALA A 134 -6.98 6.15 15.32
CA ALA A 134 -6.12 7.29 15.00
C ALA A 134 -6.84 8.64 15.14
N LYS A 135 -8.18 8.64 15.26
CA LYS A 135 -9.05 9.83 15.28
C LYS A 135 -8.76 10.75 14.09
N ASN A 136 -8.65 10.17 12.90
CA ASN A 136 -8.37 10.88 11.67
C ASN A 136 -9.41 10.57 10.59
N ALA A 137 -9.38 11.36 9.51
CA ALA A 137 -10.00 11.05 8.24
C ALA A 137 -8.89 10.69 7.26
N ASP A 138 -8.80 9.41 6.87
CA ASP A 138 -7.90 8.98 5.81
C ASP A 138 -8.61 9.12 4.46
N LEU A 139 -8.23 10.16 3.72
CA LEU A 139 -8.76 10.53 2.41
C LEU A 139 -7.66 10.43 1.33
N THR A 140 -6.64 9.59 1.57
CA THR A 140 -5.46 9.44 0.69
C THR A 140 -5.84 9.11 -0.75
N TYR A 141 -6.81 8.23 -0.96
CA TYR A 141 -7.27 7.86 -2.32
C TYR A 141 -8.44 8.71 -2.83
N SER A 142 -8.93 9.64 -2.02
CA SER A 142 -9.87 10.69 -2.42
C SER A 142 -9.15 11.99 -2.69
N LEU A 143 -9.02 12.86 -1.68
CA LEU A 143 -8.40 14.17 -1.82
C LEU A 143 -6.86 14.11 -1.79
N GLY A 144 -6.23 12.94 -1.57
CA GLY A 144 -4.78 12.87 -1.48
C GLY A 144 -4.24 13.39 -0.14
N MET A 145 -5.00 13.23 0.95
CA MET A 145 -4.58 13.70 2.27
C MET A 145 -5.13 12.84 3.42
N THR A 146 -4.44 12.86 4.56
CA THR A 146 -4.96 12.42 5.85
C THR A 146 -5.13 13.65 6.75
N VAL A 147 -6.27 13.74 7.45
CA VAL A 147 -6.59 14.90 8.32
C VAL A 147 -6.85 14.40 9.73
N ASP A 148 -6.18 14.96 10.73
CA ASP A 148 -6.40 14.58 12.13
C ASP A 148 -7.69 15.17 12.73
N LYS A 149 -7.95 14.85 14.01
CA LYS A 149 -9.13 15.31 14.75
C LYS A 149 -9.27 16.83 14.85
N ASP A 150 -8.17 17.57 14.75
CA ASP A 150 -8.12 19.03 14.88
C ASP A 150 -8.20 19.72 13.52
N GLY A 151 -8.39 18.95 12.44
CA GLY A 151 -8.45 19.44 11.07
C GLY A 151 -7.09 19.65 10.43
N VAL A 152 -5.99 19.18 11.03
CA VAL A 152 -4.65 19.38 10.48
C VAL A 152 -4.33 18.27 9.48
N ALA A 153 -3.86 18.65 8.29
CA ALA A 153 -3.34 17.71 7.32
C ALA A 153 -2.03 17.11 7.84
N THR A 154 -2.00 15.79 8.02
CA THR A 154 -0.86 15.04 8.60
C THR A 154 -0.16 14.14 7.60
N GLY A 155 -0.79 13.86 6.47
CA GLY A 155 -0.21 13.16 5.34
C GLY A 155 -0.73 13.76 4.04
N ILE A 156 0.14 13.86 3.03
CA ILE A 156 -0.19 14.39 1.71
C ILE A 156 0.39 13.47 0.64
N LEU A 157 -0.50 13.00 -0.24
CA LEU A 157 -0.13 12.26 -1.43
C LEU A 157 0.50 13.22 -2.42
N TRP A 158 1.79 13.04 -2.70
CA TRP A 158 2.51 13.76 -3.74
C TRP A 158 1.78 13.70 -5.07
N ASP A 159 1.68 14.83 -5.75
CA ASP A 159 0.91 15.02 -7.00
C ASP A 159 -0.59 14.67 -6.90
N GLY A 160 -1.10 14.43 -5.70
CA GLY A 160 -2.53 14.23 -5.42
C GLY A 160 -3.34 15.55 -5.44
N PRO A 161 -4.68 15.46 -5.32
CA PRO A 161 -5.56 16.64 -5.40
C PRO A 161 -5.23 17.73 -4.37
N ALA A 162 -4.98 17.35 -3.11
CA ALA A 162 -4.56 18.24 -2.04
C ALA A 162 -3.25 18.97 -2.36
N PHE A 163 -2.26 18.22 -2.81
CA PHE A 163 -0.94 18.75 -3.16
C PHE A 163 -1.04 19.79 -4.29
N LYS A 164 -1.81 19.47 -5.35
CA LYS A 164 -2.07 20.38 -6.47
C LYS A 164 -2.81 21.66 -6.05
N ALA A 165 -3.54 21.61 -4.94
CA ALA A 165 -4.21 22.75 -4.33
C ALA A 165 -3.35 23.49 -3.29
N ASP A 166 -2.03 23.20 -3.19
CA ASP A 166 -1.10 23.78 -2.22
C ASP A 166 -1.52 23.55 -0.75
N ILE A 167 -2.15 22.40 -0.50
CA ILE A 167 -2.34 21.85 0.85
C ILE A 167 -1.16 20.91 1.12
N ILE A 168 -0.39 21.22 2.16
CA ILE A 168 0.76 20.43 2.59
C ILE A 168 0.59 20.02 4.07
N ASN A 169 1.49 19.16 4.58
CA ASN A 169 1.51 18.79 5.99
C ASN A 169 1.54 20.03 6.90
N GLY A 170 0.72 20.02 7.95
CA GLY A 170 0.55 21.12 8.90
C GLY A 170 -0.48 22.18 8.48
N THR A 171 -1.04 22.12 7.26
CA THR A 171 -2.17 22.99 6.90
C THR A 171 -3.42 22.58 7.67
N LYS A 172 -4.07 23.52 8.36
CA LYS A 172 -5.32 23.29 9.08
C LYS A 172 -6.53 23.58 8.20
N ILE A 173 -7.44 22.63 8.07
CA ILE A 173 -8.76 22.80 7.48
C ILE A 173 -9.69 23.36 8.56
N VAL A 174 -10.06 24.64 8.41
CA VAL A 174 -10.87 25.37 9.38
C VAL A 174 -12.36 25.21 9.08
N ALA A 175 -12.73 25.23 7.79
CA ALA A 175 -14.11 25.04 7.36
C ALA A 175 -14.20 24.26 6.05
N VAL A 176 -15.33 23.58 5.86
CA VAL A 176 -15.75 22.90 4.63
C VAL A 176 -17.10 23.48 4.23
N ASP A 177 -17.21 23.97 2.99
CA ASP A 177 -18.43 24.63 2.47
C ASP A 177 -18.98 25.72 3.42
N GLY A 178 -18.08 26.52 4.01
CA GLY A 178 -18.43 27.65 4.88
C GLY A 178 -18.78 27.28 6.33
N LEU A 179 -18.72 26.01 6.70
CA LEU A 179 -19.02 25.53 8.06
C LEU A 179 -17.78 24.91 8.73
N SER A 180 -17.60 25.12 10.04
CA SER A 180 -16.44 24.64 10.81
C SER A 180 -16.14 23.16 10.54
N TYR A 181 -14.88 22.80 10.27
CA TYR A 181 -14.48 21.44 9.87
C TYR A 181 -15.04 20.34 10.78
N SER A 182 -15.46 19.23 10.14
CA SER A 182 -15.61 17.91 10.76
C SER A 182 -15.34 16.85 9.71
N ARG A 183 -15.01 15.63 10.15
CA ARG A 183 -14.80 14.48 9.26
C ARG A 183 -16.03 14.24 8.36
N GLU A 184 -17.20 14.23 8.96
CA GLU A 184 -18.47 13.95 8.27
C GLU A 184 -18.73 14.97 7.18
N ARG A 185 -18.37 16.24 7.42
CA ARG A 185 -18.58 17.32 6.47
C ARG A 185 -17.63 17.27 5.29
N ILE A 186 -16.34 17.03 5.52
CA ILE A 186 -15.40 16.85 4.39
C ILE A 186 -15.78 15.64 3.55
N GLU A 187 -16.21 14.53 4.18
CA GLU A 187 -16.71 13.37 3.46
C GLU A 187 -17.99 13.69 2.68
N ALA A 188 -18.93 14.44 3.25
CA ALA A 188 -20.15 14.87 2.56
C ALA A 188 -19.85 15.78 1.35
N ALA A 189 -18.91 16.71 1.48
CA ALA A 189 -18.47 17.56 0.38
C ALA A 189 -17.87 16.74 -0.77
N ILE A 190 -17.06 15.72 -0.45
CA ILE A 190 -16.51 14.80 -1.45
C ILE A 190 -17.61 14.00 -2.15
N ARG A 191 -18.61 13.50 -1.41
CA ARG A 191 -19.76 12.81 -2.00
C ARG A 191 -20.56 13.74 -2.94
N ALA A 192 -20.81 14.99 -2.52
CA ALA A 192 -21.53 15.97 -3.33
C ALA A 192 -20.78 16.34 -4.63
N ALA A 193 -19.44 16.39 -4.58
CA ALA A 193 -18.62 16.79 -5.73
C ALA A 193 -18.69 15.81 -6.92
N THR A 194 -19.25 14.61 -6.73
CA THR A 194 -19.51 13.62 -7.79
C THR A 194 -20.55 14.09 -8.82
N ASP A 195 -21.30 15.16 -8.55
CA ASP A 195 -22.25 15.78 -9.49
C ASP A 195 -21.59 16.42 -10.73
N GLY A 196 -20.27 16.54 -10.75
CA GLY A 196 -19.50 17.15 -11.83
C GLY A 196 -19.58 18.69 -11.89
N LYS A 197 -20.29 19.34 -10.96
CA LYS A 197 -20.48 20.80 -10.91
C LYS A 197 -19.95 21.45 -9.63
N THR A 198 -20.10 20.79 -8.49
CA THR A 198 -19.75 21.33 -7.16
C THR A 198 -18.30 20.97 -6.79
N PRO A 199 -17.36 21.93 -6.64
CA PRO A 199 -16.03 21.64 -6.12
C PRO A 199 -16.05 21.42 -4.61
N VAL A 200 -15.03 20.76 -4.06
CA VAL A 200 -14.83 20.70 -2.60
C VAL A 200 -14.23 22.03 -2.14
N ARG A 201 -14.98 22.82 -1.36
CA ARG A 201 -14.52 24.13 -0.87
C ARG A 201 -14.02 24.06 0.55
N LEU A 202 -12.78 24.50 0.75
CA LEU A 202 -12.10 24.48 2.04
C LEU A 202 -11.66 25.90 2.41
N LEU A 203 -11.87 26.29 3.67
CA LEU A 203 -11.11 27.37 4.29
C LEU A 203 -9.95 26.74 5.04
N VAL A 204 -8.72 27.07 4.65
CA VAL A 204 -7.52 26.55 5.29
C VAL A 204 -6.72 27.65 5.99
N GLU A 205 -5.97 27.28 7.01
CA GLU A 205 -5.03 28.13 7.74
C GLU A 205 -3.65 27.50 7.77
N ARG A 206 -2.62 28.30 7.48
CA ARG A 206 -1.22 27.89 7.65
C ARG A 206 -0.38 29.12 7.99
N GLY A 207 0.32 29.07 9.12
CA GLY A 207 1.19 30.18 9.56
C GLY A 207 0.43 31.48 9.79
N GLY A 208 -0.82 31.39 10.28
CA GLY A 208 -1.69 32.55 10.53
C GLY A 208 -2.38 33.11 9.28
N ARG A 209 -2.10 32.57 8.08
CA ARG A 209 -2.75 32.99 6.84
C ARG A 209 -3.91 32.08 6.49
N TYR A 210 -5.08 32.69 6.25
CA TYR A 210 -6.27 32.00 5.79
C TYR A 210 -6.39 32.06 4.27
N ARG A 211 -6.87 30.96 3.66
CA ARG A 211 -7.13 30.86 2.22
C ARG A 211 -8.39 30.05 1.95
N ASN A 212 -9.21 30.51 1.02
CA ASN A 212 -10.24 29.69 0.40
C ASN A 212 -9.60 28.89 -0.73
N ILE A 213 -9.84 27.58 -0.72
CA ILE A 213 -9.35 26.64 -1.73
C ILE A 213 -10.57 25.92 -2.31
N GLU A 214 -10.62 25.81 -3.62
CA GLU A 214 -11.56 24.95 -4.32
C GLU A 214 -10.77 23.79 -4.96
N ILE A 215 -11.12 22.56 -4.59
CA ILE A 215 -10.53 21.36 -5.19
C ILE A 215 -11.54 20.79 -6.17
N ASP A 216 -11.19 20.80 -7.47
CA ASP A 216 -12.00 20.21 -8.54
C ASP A 216 -11.86 18.68 -8.58
N TYR A 217 -12.28 18.03 -7.48
CA TYR A 217 -12.21 16.59 -7.31
C TYR A 217 -13.58 15.95 -7.51
N ARG A 218 -13.67 14.98 -8.45
CA ARG A 218 -14.93 14.33 -8.86
C ARG A 218 -15.01 12.83 -8.58
N GLY A 219 -13.94 12.26 -8.02
CA GLY A 219 -13.79 10.81 -7.88
C GLY A 219 -14.59 10.17 -6.73
N GLY A 220 -15.28 10.97 -5.92
CA GLY A 220 -16.03 10.50 -4.76
C GLY A 220 -15.16 9.94 -3.63
N LEU A 221 -15.80 9.33 -2.65
CA LEU A 221 -15.05 8.66 -1.59
C LEU A 221 -14.46 7.35 -2.11
N ARG A 222 -13.20 7.07 -1.77
CA ARG A 222 -12.48 5.90 -2.27
C ARG A 222 -11.61 5.29 -1.17
N TRP A 223 -11.93 4.04 -0.81
CA TRP A 223 -11.09 3.17 0.00
C TRP A 223 -10.81 1.86 -0.74
N PRO A 224 -9.62 1.27 -0.55
CA PRO A 224 -9.27 0.01 -1.18
C PRO A 224 -10.00 -1.16 -0.50
N HIS A 225 -10.51 -2.08 -1.30
CA HIS A 225 -11.08 -3.35 -0.86
C HIS A 225 -10.52 -4.48 -1.71
N LEU A 226 -10.42 -5.66 -1.13
CA LEU A 226 -10.22 -6.89 -1.89
C LEU A 226 -11.57 -7.57 -2.10
N GLU A 227 -11.86 -7.92 -3.33
CA GLU A 227 -13.08 -8.62 -3.71
C GLU A 227 -12.73 -9.96 -4.35
N LYS A 228 -13.35 -11.04 -3.86
CA LYS A 228 -13.17 -12.39 -4.41
C LYS A 228 -13.72 -12.44 -5.83
N THR A 229 -12.92 -12.94 -6.78
CA THR A 229 -13.24 -12.94 -8.22
C THR A 229 -13.74 -14.28 -8.76
N GLY A 230 -13.66 -15.36 -7.98
CA GLY A 230 -14.08 -16.68 -8.44
C GLY A 230 -14.39 -17.68 -7.33
N SER A 231 -14.80 -18.88 -7.72
CA SER A 231 -15.09 -20.03 -6.84
C SER A 231 -13.89 -20.94 -6.60
N GLY A 232 -12.69 -20.48 -6.97
CA GLY A 232 -11.43 -21.19 -6.71
C GLY A 232 -11.14 -21.33 -5.21
N PRO A 233 -10.10 -22.10 -4.86
CA PRO A 233 -9.69 -22.25 -3.47
C PRO A 233 -9.47 -20.90 -2.78
N ASP A 234 -9.79 -20.82 -1.50
CA ASP A 234 -9.42 -19.66 -0.67
C ASP A 234 -7.92 -19.68 -0.38
N TRP A 235 -7.14 -19.21 -1.35
CA TRP A 235 -5.67 -19.24 -1.28
C TRP A 235 -5.10 -18.45 -0.11
N PHE A 236 -5.77 -17.36 0.31
CA PHE A 236 -5.36 -16.64 1.52
C PHE A 236 -5.61 -17.45 2.80
N ASP A 237 -6.70 -18.22 2.89
CA ASP A 237 -6.93 -19.10 4.03
C ASP A 237 -5.87 -20.20 4.09
N GLN A 238 -5.46 -20.74 2.93
CA GLN A 238 -4.38 -21.71 2.87
C GLN A 238 -3.01 -21.10 3.23
N LEU A 239 -2.72 -19.89 2.75
CA LEU A 239 -1.48 -19.17 3.07
C LEU A 239 -1.38 -18.85 4.56
N LEU A 240 -2.50 -18.43 5.17
CA LEU A 240 -2.57 -18.03 6.58
C LEU A 240 -2.88 -19.20 7.52
N ALA A 241 -3.05 -20.41 6.98
CA ALA A 241 -3.31 -21.59 7.78
C ALA A 241 -2.12 -21.88 8.71
N PRO A 242 -2.37 -22.24 9.98
CA PRO A 242 -1.30 -22.61 10.89
C PRO A 242 -0.57 -23.87 10.40
N ARG A 243 0.76 -23.89 10.51
CA ARG A 243 1.59 -25.05 10.15
C ARG A 243 1.61 -26.17 11.21
N ARG A 244 1.16 -25.89 12.43
CA ARG A 244 1.03 -26.94 13.45
C ARG A 244 -0.25 -27.72 13.21
N ALA A 245 -0.12 -29.04 13.05
CA ALA A 245 -1.23 -29.93 13.32
C ALA A 245 -1.62 -29.76 14.80
N LEU A 246 -2.90 -29.54 15.05
CA LEU A 246 -3.48 -29.58 16.40
C LEU A 246 -3.49 -31.04 16.91
#